data_AF-A0A4Q3KJW5-F1
#
_entry.id   AF-A0A4Q3KJW5-F1
#
_cell.length_a   1.000
_cell.length_b   1.000
_cell.length_c   1.000
_cell.angle_alpha   90.00
_cell.angle_beta   90.00
_cell.angle_gamma   90.00
#
_symmetry.space_group_name_H-M   'P 1'
#
loop_
_entity.id
_entity.type
_entity.pdbx_description
1 polymer ?
#
loop_
_entity_poly.entity_id
_entity_poly.type
_entity_poly.pdbx_seq_one_letter_code
_entity_poly.pdbx_strand_id
1 'polypeptide(L)'
;MGIQAGRIRILREAEPWADGRYVLYLLQQANRAHENPALELAIEEANRLGLPVLAAFGLLDGKSGFPEANARHYAFLLQGLADAASGLKARGIGFCLRKASPAQVAIDLA
;
A
#
# COMPACT_ATOMS: atom_id res chain seq x y z
N MET A 1 3.94 -18.91 5.69
CA MET A 1 2.84 -19.54 4.90
C MET A 1 2.92 -18.88 3.54
N GLY A 2 3.47 -19.57 2.55
CA GLY A 2 3.80 -18.93 1.27
C GLY A 2 2.55 -18.44 0.54
N ILE A 3 2.66 -17.28 -0.12
CA ILE A 3 1.60 -16.78 -1.00
C ILE A 3 1.50 -17.69 -2.21
N GLN A 4 0.29 -18.13 -2.52
CA GLN A 4 0.03 -18.97 -3.70
C GLN A 4 0.46 -18.21 -4.96
N ALA A 5 1.33 -18.82 -5.78
CA ALA A 5 1.86 -18.21 -7.00
C ALA A 5 0.76 -17.67 -7.93
N GLY A 6 -0.39 -18.35 -8.01
CA GLY A 6 -1.56 -17.91 -8.79
C GLY A 6 -2.23 -16.60 -8.31
N ARG A 7 -1.82 -16.05 -7.16
CA ARG A 7 -2.25 -14.73 -6.66
C ARG A 7 -1.32 -13.59 -7.06
N ILE A 8 -0.20 -13.90 -7.71
CA ILE A 8 0.84 -12.94 -8.08
C ILE A 8 0.84 -12.81 -9.60
N ARG A 9 0.77 -11.57 -10.08
CA ARG A 9 1.03 -11.24 -11.48
C ARG A 9 2.15 -10.22 -11.53
N ILE A 10 3.26 -10.60 -12.15
CA ILE A 10 4.38 -9.69 -12.41
C ILE A 10 3.96 -8.74 -13.53
N LEU A 11 3.90 -7.44 -13.24
CA LEU A 11 3.58 -6.41 -14.22
C LEU A 11 4.82 -5.93 -14.97
N ARG A 12 5.97 -5.94 -14.29
CA ARG A 12 7.29 -5.60 -14.84
C ARG A 12 8.33 -6.43 -14.12
N GLU A 13 9.11 -7.20 -14.88
CA GLU A 13 10.26 -7.93 -14.37
C GLU A 13 11.49 -7.01 -14.41
N ALA A 14 12.14 -6.82 -13.25
CA ALA A 14 13.33 -6.02 -13.09
C ALA A 14 14.04 -6.35 -11.78
N GLU A 15 15.35 -6.15 -11.77
CA GLU A 15 16.11 -6.22 -10.52
C GLU A 15 15.76 -5.04 -9.59
N PRO A 16 15.73 -5.27 -8.27
CA PRO A 16 15.64 -4.21 -7.28
C PRO A 16 16.80 -3.21 -7.42
N TRP A 17 16.55 -1.96 -7.04
CA TRP A 17 17.62 -0.95 -7.03
C TRP A 17 18.66 -1.26 -5.95
N ALA A 18 19.94 -1.12 -6.30
CA ALA A 18 21.05 -1.42 -5.40
C ALA A 18 21.07 -0.54 -4.14
N ASP A 19 20.55 0.68 -4.24
CA ASP A 19 20.42 1.67 -3.16
C ASP A 19 18.96 1.82 -2.67
N GLY A 20 18.10 0.85 -2.98
CA GLY A 20 16.71 0.82 -2.53
C GLY A 20 16.63 0.90 -1.01
N ARG A 21 15.75 1.77 -0.50
CA ARG A 21 15.62 2.03 0.95
C ARG A 21 14.47 1.30 1.62
N TYR A 22 13.52 0.83 0.84
CA TYR A 22 12.33 0.10 1.31
C TYR A 22 11.67 -0.65 0.16
N VAL A 23 10.82 -1.61 0.49
CA VAL A 23 9.80 -2.14 -0.42
C VAL A 23 8.53 -1.31 -0.28
N LEU A 24 8.07 -0.74 -1.40
CA LEU A 24 6.84 0.06 -1.44
C LEU A 24 5.62 -0.83 -1.68
N TYR A 25 4.67 -0.81 -0.75
CA TYR A 25 3.36 -1.45 -0.92
C TYR A 25 2.27 -0.40 -1.15
N LEU A 26 1.67 -0.40 -2.33
CA LEU A 26 0.55 0.49 -2.66
C LEU A 26 -0.77 -0.09 -2.11
N LEU A 27 -1.15 0.33 -0.90
CA LEU A 27 -2.41 0.02 -0.24
C LEU A 27 -3.54 0.73 -1.00
N GLN A 28 -4.44 -0.01 -1.64
CA GLN A 28 -5.55 0.57 -2.43
C GLN A 28 -6.88 -0.13 -2.17
N GLN A 29 -7.00 -1.39 -2.60
CA GLN A 29 -8.27 -2.12 -2.52
C GLN A 29 -8.49 -2.79 -1.15
N ALA A 30 -7.41 -3.23 -0.50
CA ALA A 30 -7.47 -3.94 0.78
C ALA A 30 -6.88 -3.07 1.90
N ASN A 31 -7.66 -2.10 2.39
CA ASN A 31 -7.24 -1.18 3.46
C ASN A 31 -7.25 -1.84 4.84
N ARG A 32 -6.41 -2.86 5.02
CA ARG A 32 -6.28 -3.63 6.26
C ARG A 32 -4.84 -4.10 6.45
N ALA A 33 -4.44 -4.16 7.72
CA ALA A 33 -3.11 -4.57 8.12
C ALA A 33 -2.95 -6.08 8.35
N HIS A 34 -4.02 -6.86 8.29
CA HIS A 34 -4.02 -8.30 8.51
C HIS A 34 -4.77 -9.00 7.38
N GLU A 35 -4.46 -10.28 7.15
CA GLU A 35 -5.11 -11.10 6.12
C GLU A 35 -5.13 -10.41 4.74
N ASN A 36 -4.00 -9.76 4.42
CA ASN A 36 -3.81 -9.02 3.20
C ASN A 36 -2.63 -9.65 2.43
N PRO A 37 -2.91 -10.55 1.48
CA PRO A 37 -1.86 -11.25 0.75
C PRO A 37 -0.87 -10.30 0.05
N ALA A 38 -1.31 -9.14 -0.44
CA ALA A 38 -0.41 -8.20 -1.09
C ALA A 38 0.56 -7.54 -0.10
N LEU A 39 0.10 -7.26 1.12
CA LEU A 39 0.97 -6.78 2.20
C LEU A 39 1.94 -7.88 2.66
N GLU A 40 1.48 -9.12 2.81
CA GLU A 40 2.36 -10.23 3.17
C GLU A 40 3.44 -10.45 2.10
N LEU A 41 3.13 -10.26 0.81
CA LEU A 41 4.12 -10.36 -0.27
C LEU A 41 5.17 -9.27 -0.14
N ALA A 42 4.75 -8.04 0.12
CA ALA A 42 5.67 -6.94 0.31
C ALA A 42 6.61 -7.18 1.51
N ILE A 43 6.11 -7.80 2.57
CA ILE A 43 6.91 -8.18 3.74
C ILE A 43 7.89 -9.32 3.41
N GLU A 44 7.45 -10.34 2.67
CA GLU A 44 8.34 -11.43 2.22
C GLU A 44 9.48 -10.88 1.34
N GLU A 45 9.19 -9.98 0.40
CA GLU A 45 10.21 -9.32 -0.43
C GLU A 45 11.12 -8.39 0.37
N ALA A 46 10.57 -7.62 1.31
CA ALA A 46 11.33 -6.75 2.17
C ALA A 46 12.31 -7.53 3.05
N ASN A 47 11.85 -8.64 3.63
CA ASN A 47 12.70 -9.55 4.40
C ASN A 47 13.81 -10.16 3.53
N ARG A 48 13.50 -10.58 2.29
CA ARG A 48 14.49 -11.11 1.33
C ARG A 48 15.58 -10.09 1.01
N LEU A 49 15.21 -8.81 0.92
CA LEU A 49 16.11 -7.71 0.60
C LEU A 49 16.79 -7.08 1.83
N GLY A 50 16.37 -7.44 3.05
CA GLY A 50 16.85 -6.80 4.28
C GLY A 50 16.41 -5.34 4.41
N LEU A 51 15.29 -4.95 3.81
CA LEU A 51 14.76 -3.59 3.78
C LEU A 51 13.46 -3.48 4.60
N PRO A 52 13.08 -2.28 5.07
CA PRO A 52 11.77 -2.04 5.66
C PRO A 52 10.65 -2.00 4.59
N VAL A 53 9.41 -2.13 5.03
CA VAL A 53 8.22 -1.89 4.18
C VAL A 53 7.69 -0.47 4.43
N LEU A 54 7.36 0.23 3.35
CA LEU A 54 6.55 1.44 3.37
C LEU A 54 5.22 1.14 2.68
N ALA A 55 4.11 1.22 3.41
CA ALA A 55 2.78 1.21 2.82
C ALA A 55 2.40 2.62 2.39
N ALA A 56 1.77 2.77 1.23
CA ALA A 56 1.34 4.06 0.70
C ALA A 56 -0.10 4.03 0.19
N PHE A 57 -0.83 5.12 0.37
CA PHE A 57 -2.20 5.29 -0.14
C PHE A 57 -2.35 6.67 -0.79
N GLY A 58 -2.83 6.69 -2.03
CA GLY A 58 -3.25 7.90 -2.74
C GLY A 58 -4.74 8.15 -2.56
N LEU A 59 -5.10 9.28 -1.95
CA LEU A 59 -6.48 9.73 -1.76
C LEU A 59 -6.86 10.73 -2.85
N LEU A 60 -7.67 10.28 -3.81
CA LEU A 60 -8.31 11.16 -4.78
C LEU A 60 -9.41 11.96 -4.07
N ASP A 61 -9.36 13.28 -4.21
CA ASP A 61 -10.47 14.13 -3.79
C ASP A 61 -11.63 13.98 -4.79
N GLY A 62 -12.87 14.25 -4.36
CA GLY A 62 -14.06 14.04 -5.20
C GLY A 62 -14.09 14.85 -6.50
N LYS A 63 -13.13 15.76 -6.74
CA LYS A 63 -12.97 16.48 -8.01
C LYS A 63 -12.20 15.67 -9.05
N SER A 64 -11.28 14.81 -8.63
CA SER A 64 -10.43 13.98 -9.49
C SER A 64 -10.60 12.47 -9.23
N GLY A 65 -11.54 12.11 -8.36
CA GLY A 65 -11.80 10.75 -7.91
C GLY A 65 -13.14 10.20 -8.40
N PHE A 66 -13.84 9.54 -7.49
CA PHE A 66 -15.11 8.87 -7.77
C PHE A 66 -16.25 9.90 -7.73
N PRO A 67 -16.90 10.23 -8.87
CA PRO A 67 -17.94 11.26 -8.91
C PRO A 67 -19.13 10.95 -7.99
N GLU A 68 -19.36 9.66 -7.71
CA GLU A 68 -20.41 9.18 -6.83
C GLU A 68 -20.00 9.12 -5.35
N ALA A 69 -18.74 9.41 -5.01
CA ALA A 69 -18.27 9.44 -3.64
C ALA A 69 -18.79 10.70 -2.92
N ASN A 70 -19.56 10.49 -1.85
CA ASN A 70 -20.03 11.55 -0.98
C ASN A 70 -19.28 11.52 0.37
N ALA A 71 -19.58 12.47 1.25
CA ALA A 71 -18.93 12.57 2.55
C ALA A 71 -19.00 11.29 3.40
N ARG A 72 -20.07 10.47 3.29
CA ARG A 72 -20.21 9.21 4.02
C ARG A 72 -19.26 8.14 3.49
N HIS A 73 -19.07 8.07 2.17
CA HIS A 73 -18.10 7.17 1.55
C HIS A 73 -16.67 7.49 2.03
N TYR A 74 -16.32 8.78 2.07
CA TYR A 74 -15.01 9.21 2.57
C TYR A 74 -14.85 9.01 4.08
N ALA A 75 -15.88 9.26 4.88
CA ALA A 75 -15.83 9.00 6.33
C ALA A 75 -15.52 7.52 6.61
N PHE A 76 -16.22 6.61 5.94
CA PHE A 76 -16.00 5.17 6.09
C PHE A 76 -14.59 4.75 5.63
N LEU A 77 -14.14 5.26 4.48
CA LEU A 77 -12.79 5.01 3.97
C LEU A 77 -11.72 5.48 4.96
N LEU A 78 -11.84 6.71 5.47
CA LEU A 78 -10.85 7.31 6.38
C LEU A 78 -10.80 6.60 7.73
N GLN A 79 -11.95 6.13 8.24
CA GLN A 79 -12.00 5.28 9.43
C GLN A 79 -11.24 3.97 9.20
N GLY A 80 -11.49 3.27 8.09
CA GLY A 80 -10.76 2.05 7.75
C GLY A 80 -9.26 2.28 7.55
N LEU A 81 -8.87 3.42 6.97
CA LEU A 81 -7.45 3.79 6.84
C LEU A 81 -6.79 4.10 8.19
N ALA A 82 -7.52 4.67 9.16
CA ALA A 82 -7.01 4.88 10.52
C ALA A 82 -6.76 3.55 11.24
N ASP A 83 -7.67 2.58 11.08
CA ASP A 83 -7.50 1.22 11.61
C ASP A 83 -6.32 0.50 10.93
N ALA A 84 -6.22 0.60 9.61
CA ALA A 84 -5.10 0.05 8.85
C ALA A 84 -3.77 0.67 9.28
N ALA A 85 -3.71 2.00 9.45
CA ALA A 85 -2.51 2.70 9.93
C ALA A 85 -2.07 2.20 11.31
N SER A 86 -3.02 2.00 12.22
CA SER A 86 -2.75 1.47 13.57
C SER A 86 -2.20 0.04 13.52
N GLY A 87 -2.81 -0.82 12.72
CA GLY A 87 -2.33 -2.20 12.53
C GLY A 87 -0.97 -2.27 11.84
N LEU A 88 -0.73 -1.45 10.80
CA LEU A 88 0.58 -1.34 10.14
C LEU A 88 1.66 -0.89 11.12
N LYS A 89 1.37 0.12 11.94
CA LYS A 89 2.29 0.60 12.98
C LYS A 89 2.60 -0.48 14.01
N ALA A 90 1.60 -1.24 14.47
CA ALA A 90 1.80 -2.35 15.39
C ALA A 90 2.70 -3.46 14.79
N ARG A 91 2.75 -3.57 13.46
CA ARG A 91 3.63 -4.47 12.72
C ARG A 91 4.99 -3.84 12.35
N GLY A 92 5.27 -2.61 12.78
CA GLY A 92 6.53 -1.91 12.46
C GLY A 92 6.61 -1.36 11.03
N ILE A 93 5.46 -1.22 10.34
CA ILE A 93 5.40 -0.79 8.94
C ILE A 93 5.05 0.70 8.87
N GLY A 94 5.84 1.46 8.10
CA GLY A 94 5.54 2.87 7.85
C GLY A 94 4.30 3.03 6.96
N PHE A 95 3.50 4.08 7.18
CA PHE A 95 2.33 4.37 6.35
C PHE A 95 2.33 5.82 5.86
N CYS A 96 2.22 6.02 4.54
CA CYS A 96 2.18 7.32 3.88
C CYS A 96 0.84 7.52 3.16
N LEU A 97 0.04 8.48 3.64
CA LEU A 97 -1.20 8.91 2.99
C LEU A 97 -0.98 10.27 2.32
N ARG A 98 -1.28 10.38 1.02
CA ARG A 98 -1.18 11.65 0.27
C ARG A 98 -2.46 11.94 -0.50
N LYS A 99 -2.82 13.22 -0.60
CA LYS A 99 -3.91 13.69 -1.48
C LYS A 99 -3.42 13.77 -2.93
N ALA A 100 -3.26 12.62 -3.56
CA ALA A 100 -2.81 12.48 -4.94
C ALA A 100 -3.34 11.14 -5.49
N SER A 101 -3.21 10.95 -6.81
CA SER A 101 -3.56 9.65 -7.40
C SER A 101 -2.62 8.55 -6.89
N PRO A 102 -3.07 7.29 -6.82
CA PRO A 102 -2.21 6.17 -6.41
C PRO A 102 -0.94 6.06 -7.27
N ALA A 103 -1.05 6.35 -8.56
CA ALA A 103 0.08 6.37 -9.49
C ALA A 103 1.08 7.47 -9.14
N GLN A 104 0.61 8.70 -8.86
CA GLN A 104 1.49 9.80 -8.47
C GLN A 104 2.21 9.48 -7.15
N VAL A 105 1.50 8.94 -6.17
CA VAL A 105 2.11 8.53 -4.90
C VAL A 105 3.17 7.46 -5.10
N ALA A 106 2.92 6.48 -5.97
CA ALA A 106 3.90 5.44 -6.28
C ALA A 106 5.16 6.00 -6.96
N ILE A 107 5.01 6.95 -7.89
CA ILE A 107 6.12 7.60 -8.58
C ILE A 107 6.93 8.48 -7.60
N ASP A 108 6.26 9.27 -6.75
CA ASP A 108 6.95 10.16 -5.80
C ASP A 108 7.68 9.41 -4.67
N LEU A 109 7.32 8.14 -4.44
CA LEU A 109 7.89 7.28 -3.42
C LEU A 109 8.73 6.13 -4.01
N ALA A 110 8.92 6.06 -5.32
CA ALA A 110 9.87 5.14 -5.94
C ALA A 110 11.28 5.70 -5.73
#